data_AF-A0A4Q2RTB7-F1
#
_entry.id   AF-A0A4Q2RTB7-F1
#
_cell.length_a   1.000
_cell.length_b   1.000
_cell.length_c   1.000
_cell.angle_alpha   90.00
_cell.angle_beta   90.00
_cell.angle_gamma   90.00
#
_symmetry.space_group_name_H-M   'P 1'
#
loop_
_entity.id
_entity.type
_entity.pdbx_description
1 polymer ?
#
loop_
_entity_poly.entity_id
_entity_poly.type
_entity_poly.pdbx_seq_one_letter_code
_entity_poly.pdbx_strand_id
1 'polypeptide(L)' 'MDERPTHIEGDQDGTADDGSTGVAAVDQVLADVAAVSGTPVAGHVAVFERAHDQLRRALDAVPEPRPDLQQGA' A
#
# COMPACT_ATOMS: atom_id res chain seq x y z
N MET A 1 21.41 32.64 -13.66
CA MET A 1 20.57 31.76 -12.83
C MET A 1 21.18 30.38 -12.94
N ASP A 2 22.07 30.05 -12.02
CA ASP A 2 22.68 28.72 -11.90
C ASP A 2 21.72 27.85 -11.09
N GLU A 3 20.76 27.23 -11.75
CA GLU A 3 19.88 26.26 -11.12
C GLU A 3 20.58 24.91 -11.14
N ARG A 4 21.21 24.56 -10.01
CA ARG A 4 21.68 23.20 -9.75
C ARG A 4 20.43 22.29 -9.70
N PRO A 5 20.31 21.25 -10.53
CA PRO A 5 19.29 20.24 -10.28
C PRO A 5 19.65 19.58 -8.95
N THR A 6 18.82 19.78 -7.94
CA THR A 6 18.92 19.07 -6.66
C THR A 6 18.79 17.59 -6.96
N HIS A 7 19.91 16.88 -6.89
CA HIS A 7 19.94 15.43 -6.77
C HIS A 7 19.05 15.11 -5.56
N ILE A 8 17.87 14.53 -5.82
CA ILE A 8 17.01 13.99 -4.77
C ILE A 8 17.74 12.74 -4.28
N GLU A 9 18.65 12.93 -3.34
CA GLU A 9 19.22 11.85 -2.54
C GLU A 9 18.06 11.29 -1.74
N GLY A 10 17.44 10.25 -2.29
CA GLY A 10 16.66 9.32 -1.49
C GLY A 10 17.65 8.71 -0.50
N ASP A 11 17.67 9.27 0.71
CA ASP A 11 18.20 8.65 1.91
C ASP A 11 17.42 7.34 2.11
N GLN A 12 17.86 6.28 1.41
CA GLN A 12 17.34 4.93 1.54
C GLN A 12 18.01 4.23 2.74
N ASP A 13 18.43 4.97 3.76
CA ASP A 13 18.75 4.43 5.08
C ASP A 13 17.44 4.18 5.87
N GLY A 14 16.48 3.59 5.17
CA GLY A 14 15.31 2.99 5.79
C GLY A 14 15.76 1.68 6.41
N THR A 15 16.17 1.71 7.67
CA THR A 15 15.96 0.55 8.54
C THR A 15 14.54 0.06 8.26
N ALA A 16 14.43 -1.14 7.68
CA ALA A 16 13.18 -1.74 7.27
C ALA A 16 12.30 -1.99 8.51
N ASP A 17 11.68 -0.94 9.02
CA ASP A 17 10.36 -1.04 9.62
C ASP A 17 9.47 -1.43 8.44
N ASP A 18 9.29 -2.74 8.28
CA ASP A 18 8.46 -3.38 7.27
C ASP A 18 7.02 -2.94 7.56
N GLY A 19 6.68 -1.74 7.09
CA GLY A 19 5.62 -0.86 7.62
C GLY A 19 4.27 -1.55 7.81
N SER A 20 4.11 -2.21 8.96
CA SER A 20 2.86 -2.86 9.34
C SER A 20 1.83 -1.78 9.61
N THR A 21 0.72 -1.91 8.91
CA THR A 21 -0.43 -1.00 9.02
C THR A 21 -1.29 -1.32 10.23
N GLY A 22 -1.01 -2.42 10.94
CA GLY A 22 -1.84 -2.96 12.01
C GLY A 22 -3.12 -3.64 11.51
N VAL A 23 -3.37 -3.66 10.20
CA VAL A 23 -4.51 -4.32 9.58
C VAL A 23 -4.01 -5.58 8.88
N ALA A 24 -4.29 -6.75 9.47
CA ALA A 24 -3.77 -8.04 9.00
C ALA A 24 -4.01 -8.31 7.50
N ALA A 25 -5.15 -7.86 6.97
CA ALA A 25 -5.46 -8.00 5.55
C ALA A 25 -4.58 -7.12 4.64
N VAL A 26 -4.22 -5.92 5.10
CA VAL A 26 -3.34 -4.99 4.36
C VAL A 26 -1.88 -5.43 4.50
N ASP A 27 -1.47 -5.89 5.68
CA ASP A 27 -0.12 -6.41 5.91
C ASP A 27 0.16 -7.66 5.04
N GLN A 28 -0.84 -8.52 4.84
CA GLN A 28 -0.72 -9.65 3.91
C GLN A 28 -0.51 -9.20 2.45
N VAL A 29 -1.20 -8.14 2.02
CA VAL A 29 -1.01 -7.56 0.67
C VAL A 29 0.41 -7.02 0.51
N LEU A 30 0.93 -6.33 1.53
CA LEU A 30 2.29 -5.78 1.52
C LEU A 30 3.34 -6.91 1.45
N ALA A 31 3.15 -8.00 2.19
CA ALA A 31 4.01 -9.17 2.12
C ALA A 31 4.00 -9.82 0.73
N ASP A 32 2.82 -9.95 0.10
CA ASP A 32 2.70 -10.49 -1.26
C ASP A 32 3.42 -9.61 -2.30
N VAL A 33 3.37 -8.28 -2.14
CA VAL A 33 4.09 -7.32 -3.00
C VAL A 33 5.60 -7.40 -2.77
N ALA A 34 6.07 -7.46 -1.52
CA ALA A 34 7.50 -7.57 -1.21
C ALA A 34 8.12 -8.84 -1.81
N ALA A 35 7.36 -9.94 -1.84
CA ALA A 35 7.77 -11.22 -2.41
C ALA A 35 7.90 -11.22 -3.95
N VAL A 36 7.38 -10.20 -4.65
CA VAL A 36 7.55 -10.04 -6.11
C VAL A 36 9.00 -9.69 -6.48
N SER A 37 9.75 -9.13 -5.55
CA SER A 37 11.17 -8.81 -5.74
C SER A 37 11.96 -10.07 -6.11
N GLY A 38 12.55 -10.07 -7.31
CA GLY A 38 13.29 -11.22 -7.86
C GLY A 38 12.52 -12.09 -8.86
N THR A 39 11.22 -11.83 -9.08
CA THR A 39 10.46 -12.47 -10.17
C THR A 39 10.64 -11.71 -11.50
N PRO A 40 10.48 -12.35 -12.68
CA PRO A 40 10.50 -11.64 -13.95
C PRO A 40 9.37 -10.62 -14.04
N VAL A 41 9.65 -9.44 -14.59
CA VAL A 41 8.69 -8.31 -14.70
C VAL A 41 7.40 -8.70 -15.41
N ALA A 42 7.46 -9.63 -16.38
CA ALA A 42 6.28 -10.15 -17.07
C ALA A 42 5.23 -10.77 -16.11
N GLY A 43 5.65 -11.29 -14.96
CA GLY A 43 4.77 -11.86 -13.94
C GLY A 43 4.31 -10.86 -12.88
N HIS A 44 4.92 -9.67 -12.81
CA HIS A 44 4.63 -8.67 -11.77
C HIS A 44 3.20 -8.17 -11.87
N VAL A 45 2.72 -7.92 -13.09
CA VAL A 45 1.37 -7.38 -13.34
C VAL A 45 0.30 -8.26 -12.70
N ALA A 46 0.37 -9.59 -12.91
CA ALA A 46 -0.61 -10.51 -12.35
C ALA A 46 -0.59 -10.53 -10.81
N VAL A 47 0.59 -10.37 -10.18
CA VAL A 47 0.69 -10.28 -8.73
C VAL A 47 0.12 -8.96 -8.22
N PHE A 48 0.44 -7.84 -8.87
CA PHE A 48 -0.08 -6.53 -8.50
C PHE A 48 -1.60 -6.43 -8.67
N GLU A 49 -2.17 -6.97 -9.75
CA GLU A 49 -3.62 -7.02 -9.95
C GLU A 49 -4.32 -7.79 -8.82
N ARG A 50 -3.80 -8.97 -8.46
CA ARG A 50 -4.31 -9.76 -7.35
C ARG A 50 -4.20 -9.02 -6.01
N ALA A 51 -3.06 -8.38 -5.76
CA ALA A 51 -2.82 -7.58 -4.56
C ALA A 51 -3.81 -6.40 -4.47
N HIS A 52 -4.07 -5.71 -5.57
CA HIS A 52 -5.06 -4.63 -5.63
C HIS A 52 -6.49 -5.11 -5.37
N ASP A 53 -6.89 -6.24 -5.95
CA ASP A 53 -8.20 -6.85 -5.69
C ASP A 53 -8.38 -7.23 -4.22
N GLN A 54 -7.34 -7.79 -3.60
CA GLN A 54 -7.36 -8.15 -2.17
C GLN A 54 -7.44 -6.90 -1.28
N LEU A 55 -6.65 -5.87 -1.58
CA LEU A 55 -6.68 -4.61 -0.84
C LEU A 55 -8.06 -3.95 -0.94
N ARG A 56 -8.63 -3.87 -2.14
CA ARG A 56 -9.97 -3.31 -2.34
C ARG A 56 -11.01 -4.02 -1.48
N ARG A 57 -11.01 -5.36 -1.48
CA ARG A 57 -11.95 -6.15 -0.66
C ARG A 57 -11.74 -5.93 0.83
N ALA A 58 -10.49 -5.81 1.28
CA ALA A 58 -10.17 -5.54 2.68
C ALA A 58 -10.73 -4.17 3.11
N LEU A 59 -10.61 -3.16 2.27
CA LEU A 59 -11.14 -1.81 2.53
C LEU A 59 -12.67 -1.75 2.43
N ASP A 60 -13.28 -2.39 1.43
CA ASP A 60 -14.74 -2.47 1.26
C ASP A 60 -15.42 -3.22 2.43
N ALA A 61 -14.70 -4.14 3.09
CA ALA A 61 -15.19 -4.88 4.25
C ALA A 61 -15.16 -4.06 5.56
N VAL A 62 -14.49 -2.91 5.59
CA VAL A 62 -14.58 -1.96 6.70
C VAL A 62 -15.86 -1.17 6.50
N PRO A 63 -16.92 -1.38 7.30
CA PRO A 63 -18.13 -0.59 7.16
C PRO A 63 -17.80 0.89 7.41
N GLU A 64 -18.18 1.75 6.47
CA GLU A 64 -18.20 3.19 6.67
C GLU A 64 -18.90 3.50 8.01
N PRO A 65 -18.37 4.42 8.84
CA PRO A 65 -19.09 4.88 10.02
C PRO A 65 -20.46 5.39 9.57
N ARG A 66 -21.49 4.66 9.98
CA ARG A 66 -22.87 4.85 9.54
C ARG A 66 -23.34 6.27 9.95
N PRO A 67 -23.96 7.07 9.06
CA PRO A 67 -24.32 8.46 9.34
C PRO A 67 -25.62 8.57 10.16
N ASP A 68 -25.76 7.79 11.24
CA ASP A 68 -26.93 7.82 12.13
C ASP A 68 -26.92 9.03 13.08
N LEU A 69 -25.98 9.98 12.94
CA LEU A 69 -25.92 11.19 13.77
C LEU A 69 -26.54 12.44 13.09
N GLN A 70 -27.24 12.28 11.96
CA GLN A 70 -27.94 13.39 11.28
C GLN A 70 -29.48 13.27 11.31
N GLN A 71 -30.06 12.30 12.01
CA GLN A 71 -31.52 12.16 12.11
C GLN A 71 -32.00 12.22 13.57
N GLY A 72 -32.38 13.42 14.02
CA GLY A 72 -33.35 13.61 15.10
C GLY A 72 -32.89 14.41 16.31
N ALA A 73 -33.03 15.74 16.24
CA ALA A 73 -33.70 16.61 17.23
C ALA A 73 -33.52 18.08 16.85
#